data_AF-A0A142XK60-F1
#
_entry.id   AF-A0A142XK60-F1
#
_cell.length_a   1.000
_cell.length_b   1.000
_cell.length_c   1.000
_cell.angle_alpha   90.00
_cell.angle_beta   90.00
_cell.angle_gamma   90.00
#
_symmetry.space_group_name_H-M   'P 1'
#
loop_
_entity.id
_entity.type
_entity.pdbx_description
1 polymer ?
#
loop_
_entity_poly.entity_id
_entity_poly.type
_entity_poly.pdbx_seq_one_letter_code
_entity_poly.pdbx_strand_id
1 'polypeptide(L)'
;MALNLNDRLAVMRSSAMQARCEAAVAKYALYLLGNGGSTVNQLAWAREAIRATAAVGSQVSYHVLDDTNFLAGGSDITDTQLQGAIETAVQTRFIASS
;
A
#
# COMPACT_ATOMS: atom_id res chain seq x y z
N MET A 1 11.85 20.30 -3.62
CA MET A 1 10.79 20.76 -4.55
C MET A 1 9.74 19.67 -4.56
N ALA A 2 8.50 19.96 -4.16
CA ALA A 2 7.45 18.93 -4.13
C ALA A 2 7.07 18.53 -5.57
N LEU A 3 6.96 17.23 -5.87
CA LEU A 3 6.53 16.76 -7.18
C LEU A 3 5.13 17.31 -7.49
N ASN A 4 4.85 17.66 -8.76
CA ASN A 4 3.47 17.95 -9.17
C ASN A 4 2.65 16.65 -9.30
N LEU A 5 1.33 16.73 -9.48
CA LEU A 5 0.47 15.55 -9.54
C LEU A 5 0.84 14.59 -10.70
N ASN A 6 1.23 15.12 -11.86
CA ASN A 6 1.59 14.30 -13.01
C ASN A 6 2.89 13.51 -12.75
N ASP A 7 3.88 14.14 -12.12
CA ASP A 7 5.12 13.48 -11.76
C ASP A 7 4.87 12.37 -10.72
N ARG A 8 3.99 12.64 -9.73
CA ARG A 8 3.59 11.64 -8.72
C ARG A 8 2.90 10.43 -9.36
N LEU A 9 1.99 10.67 -10.30
CA LEU A 9 1.32 9.61 -11.05
C LEU A 9 2.31 8.81 -11.90
N ALA A 10 3.28 9.46 -12.53
CA ALA A 10 4.33 8.80 -13.30
C ALA A 10 5.21 7.90 -12.41
N VAL A 11 5.61 8.39 -11.24
CA VAL A 11 6.35 7.60 -10.25
C VAL A 11 5.53 6.40 -9.78
N MET A 12 4.25 6.61 -9.42
CA MET A 12 3.39 5.55 -8.92
C MET A 12 3.14 4.46 -9.97
N ARG A 13 3.05 4.83 -11.25
CA ARG A 13 2.88 3.89 -12.37
C ARG A 13 4.17 3.19 -12.79
N SER A 14 5.33 3.62 -12.29
CA SER A 14 6.59 2.97 -12.62
C SER A 14 6.59 1.51 -12.13
N SER A 15 7.19 0.62 -12.92
CA SER A 15 7.29 -0.81 -12.55
C SER A 15 8.02 -1.01 -11.23
N ALA A 16 9.03 -0.19 -10.94
CA ALA A 16 9.75 -0.21 -9.68
C ALA A 16 8.85 0.14 -8.48
N MET A 17 8.03 1.20 -8.58
CA MET A 17 7.11 1.57 -7.50
C MET A 17 5.98 0.56 -7.34
N GLN A 18 5.42 0.03 -8.43
CA GLN A 18 4.41 -1.02 -8.39
C GLN A 18 4.94 -2.27 -7.69
N ALA A 19 6.17 -2.70 -7.98
CA ALA A 19 6.80 -3.84 -7.31
C ALA A 19 7.01 -3.58 -5.80
N ARG A 20 7.41 -2.37 -5.41
CA ARG A 20 7.54 -1.98 -3.99
C ARG A 20 6.19 -1.98 -3.27
N CYS A 21 5.13 -1.49 -3.93
CA CYS A 21 3.77 -1.52 -3.38
C CYS A 21 3.25 -2.96 -3.23
N GLU A 22 3.45 -3.81 -4.24
CA GLU A 22 3.10 -5.22 -4.19
C GLU A 22 3.81 -5.94 -3.03
N ALA A 23 5.12 -5.73 -2.88
CA ALA A 23 5.89 -6.30 -1.78
C ALA A 23 5.39 -5.86 -0.40
N ALA A 24 5.05 -4.57 -0.25
CA ALA A 24 4.49 -4.03 0.99
C ALA A 24 3.09 -4.59 1.30
N VAL A 25 2.21 -4.72 0.29
CA VAL A 25 0.89 -5.36 0.45
C VAL A 25 1.04 -6.82 0.86
N ALA A 26 1.92 -7.58 0.18
CA ALA A 26 2.19 -8.97 0.53
C ALA A 26 2.68 -9.11 1.97
N LYS A 27 3.64 -8.27 2.37
CA LYS A 27 4.19 -8.26 3.72
C LYS A 27 3.12 -7.98 4.77
N TYR A 28 2.26 -6.99 4.52
CA TYR A 28 1.18 -6.65 5.46
C TYR A 28 0.12 -7.76 5.53
N ALA A 29 -0.28 -8.35 4.41
CA ALA A 29 -1.21 -9.46 4.38
C ALA A 29 -0.67 -10.68 5.15
N LEU A 30 0.61 -11.02 4.95
CA LEU A 30 1.28 -12.09 5.71
C LEU A 30 1.34 -11.78 7.20
N TYR A 31 1.63 -10.53 7.58
CA TYR A 31 1.60 -10.10 8.98
C TYR A 31 0.21 -10.32 9.60
N LEU A 32 -0.86 -9.89 8.93
CA LEU A 32 -2.23 -10.07 9.43
C LEU A 32 -2.61 -11.55 9.57
N LEU A 33 -2.18 -12.42 8.63
CA LEU A 33 -2.46 -13.86 8.70
C LEU A 33 -1.68 -14.57 9.80
N GLY A 34 -0.46 -14.11 10.10
CA GLY A 34 0.36 -14.64 11.20
C GLY A 34 0.01 -14.06 12.58
N ASN A 35 -0.76 -12.98 12.63
CA ASN A 35 -1.12 -12.30 13.88
C ASN A 35 -2.43 -12.85 14.47
N GLY A 36 -2.32 -13.51 15.63
CA GLY A 36 -3.48 -14.07 16.35
C GLY A 36 -4.47 -13.03 16.89
N GLY A 37 -4.11 -11.74 16.90
CA GLY A 37 -4.99 -10.63 17.27
C GLY A 37 -5.75 -9.99 16.10
N SER A 38 -5.56 -10.47 14.87
CA SER A 38 -6.25 -9.92 13.69
C SER A 38 -7.76 -10.15 13.74
N THR A 39 -8.52 -9.12 13.38
CA THR A 39 -9.98 -9.20 13.24
C THR A 39 -10.38 -10.06 12.04
N VAL A 40 -11.66 -10.49 12.02
CA VAL A 40 -12.22 -11.27 10.90
C VAL A 40 -12.07 -10.53 9.57
N ASN A 41 -12.35 -9.22 9.54
CA ASN A 41 -12.24 -8.40 8.32
C ASN A 41 -10.79 -8.28 7.84
N GLN A 42 -9.83 -8.11 8.77
CA GLN A 42 -8.40 -8.10 8.45
C GLN A 42 -7.94 -9.42 7.84
N LEU A 43 -8.38 -10.55 8.39
CA LEU A 43 -8.05 -11.87 7.87
C LEU A 43 -8.71 -12.13 6.51
N ALA A 44 -9.95 -11.68 6.30
CA ALA A 44 -10.65 -11.80 5.02
C ALA A 44 -9.93 -11.00 3.93
N TRP A 45 -9.61 -9.73 4.22
CA TRP A 45 -8.83 -8.88 3.31
C TRP A 45 -7.46 -9.51 2.99
N ALA A 46 -6.73 -9.97 4.00
CA ALA A 46 -5.39 -10.51 3.82
C ALA A 46 -5.37 -11.78 2.94
N ARG A 47 -6.40 -12.64 3.04
CA ARG A 47 -6.53 -13.84 2.18
C ARG A 47 -6.70 -13.47 0.71
N GLU A 48 -7.53 -12.47 0.42
CA GLU A 48 -7.74 -11.98 -0.94
C GLU A 48 -6.51 -11.23 -1.46
N ALA A 49 -5.87 -10.43 -0.61
CA ALA A 49 -4.64 -9.71 -0.95
C ALA A 49 -3.51 -10.67 -1.37
N ILE A 50 -3.33 -11.82 -0.72
CA ILE A 50 -2.32 -12.81 -1.13
C ILE A 50 -2.68 -13.51 -2.44
N ARG A 51 -3.96 -13.74 -2.72
CA ARG A 51 -4.39 -14.39 -3.97
C ARG A 51 -4.16 -13.51 -5.20
N ALA A 52 -4.23 -12.20 -5.03
CA ALA A 52 -4.18 -11.22 -6.12
C ALA A 52 -3.25 -10.03 -5.80
N THR A 53 -2.06 -10.31 -5.27
CA THR A 53 -1.17 -9.28 -4.72
C THR A 53 -0.85 -8.15 -5.70
N ALA A 54 -0.57 -8.46 -6.97
CA ALA A 54 -0.29 -7.42 -7.96
C ALA A 54 -1.49 -6.48 -8.20
N ALA A 55 -2.71 -7.03 -8.27
CA ALA A 55 -3.91 -6.24 -8.47
C ALA A 55 -4.23 -5.37 -7.24
N VAL A 56 -4.15 -5.95 -6.04
CA VAL A 56 -4.38 -5.22 -4.78
C VAL A 56 -3.28 -4.19 -4.53
N GLY A 57 -2.02 -4.54 -4.80
CA GLY A 57 -0.88 -3.62 -4.76
C GLY A 57 -1.10 -2.39 -5.63
N SER A 58 -1.57 -2.61 -6.87
CA SER A 58 -1.89 -1.51 -7.78
C SER A 58 -3.04 -0.64 -7.25
N GLN A 59 -4.13 -1.25 -6.76
CA GLN A 59 -5.27 -0.51 -6.20
C GLN A 59 -4.87 0.32 -4.97
N VAL A 60 -4.13 -0.27 -4.04
CA VAL A 60 -3.66 0.41 -2.82
C VAL A 60 -2.67 1.53 -3.17
N SER A 61 -1.82 1.34 -4.20
CA SER A 61 -0.81 2.33 -4.61
C SER A 61 -1.42 3.70 -4.96
N TYR A 62 -2.63 3.75 -5.52
CA TYR A 62 -3.31 5.01 -5.81
C TYR A 62 -3.68 5.81 -4.56
N HIS A 63 -3.91 5.13 -3.44
CA HIS A 63 -4.20 5.77 -2.16
C HIS A 63 -2.94 6.25 -1.43
N VAL A 64 -1.75 5.75 -1.80
CA VAL A 64 -0.48 6.26 -1.30
C VAL A 64 -0.21 7.69 -1.81
N LEU A 65 -0.86 8.12 -2.90
CA LEU A 65 -0.80 9.51 -3.38
C LEU A 65 -1.38 10.52 -2.39
N ASP A 66 -2.26 10.07 -1.49
CA ASP A 66 -2.86 10.88 -0.43
C ASP A 66 -1.95 10.97 0.82
N ASP A 67 -0.85 10.20 0.88
CA ASP A 67 0.07 10.15 2.04
C ASP A 67 1.10 11.29 2.00
N THR A 68 1.21 12.04 3.10
CA THR A 68 2.08 13.22 3.21
C THR A 68 3.57 12.89 3.07
N ASN A 69 4.02 11.70 3.46
CA ASN A 69 5.40 11.27 3.28
C ASN A 69 5.71 11.00 1.82
N PHE A 70 4.76 10.43 1.08
CA PHE A 70 4.90 10.27 -0.36
C PHE A 70 4.91 11.63 -1.08
N LEU A 71 4.08 12.58 -0.64
CA LEU A 71 4.08 13.95 -1.17
C LEU A 71 5.41 14.68 -0.95
N ALA A 72 6.08 14.41 0.17
CA ALA A 72 7.36 15.02 0.52
C ALA A 72 8.57 14.34 -0.16
N GLY A 73 8.57 13.01 -0.27
CA GLY A 73 9.71 12.21 -0.73
C GLY A 73 9.63 11.68 -2.16
N GLY A 74 8.44 11.57 -2.76
CA GLY A 74 8.27 11.03 -4.11
C GLY A 74 8.90 9.64 -4.27
N SER A 75 9.84 9.50 -5.23
CA SER A 75 10.60 8.27 -5.45
C SER A 75 11.55 7.91 -4.31
N ASP A 76 11.97 8.90 -3.52
CA ASP A 76 12.94 8.75 -2.42
C ASP A 76 12.26 8.32 -1.12
N ILE A 77 10.94 8.07 -1.15
CA ILE A 77 10.23 7.46 -0.02
C ILE A 77 10.93 6.14 0.35
N THR A 78 11.22 5.96 1.63
CA THR A 78 11.84 4.70 2.10
C THR A 78 10.81 3.56 2.11
N ASP A 79 11.27 2.31 2.06
CA ASP A 79 10.36 1.16 2.13
C ASP A 79 9.56 1.12 3.44
N THR A 80 10.13 1.61 4.54
CA THR A 80 9.42 1.71 5.82
C THR A 80 8.29 2.73 5.76
N GLN A 81 8.53 3.90 5.17
CA GLN A 81 7.49 4.92 4.98
C GLN A 81 6.40 4.43 4.03
N LEU A 82 6.79 3.77 2.94
CA LEU A 82 5.85 3.18 1.98
C LEU A 82 4.99 2.09 2.63
N GLN A 83 5.57 1.24 3.48
CA GLN A 83 4.84 0.24 4.25
C GLN A 83 3.82 0.91 5.17
N GLY A 84 4.22 1.90 5.97
CA GLY A 84 3.29 2.64 6.84
C GLY A 84 2.14 3.30 6.07
N ALA A 85 2.42 3.89 4.90
CA ALA A 85 1.40 4.47 4.03
C ALA A 85 0.42 3.41 3.51
N ILE A 86 0.92 2.26 3.07
CA ILE A 86 0.11 1.14 2.59
C ILE A 86 -0.76 0.56 3.71
N GLU A 87 -0.20 0.34 4.90
CA GLU A 87 -0.96 -0.16 6.05
C GLU A 87 -2.11 0.78 6.41
N THR A 88 -1.83 2.08 6.42
CA THR A 88 -2.84 3.12 6.67
C THR A 88 -3.91 3.12 5.58
N ALA A 89 -3.52 3.07 4.31
CA ALA A 89 -4.45 3.03 3.18
C ALA A 89 -5.35 1.78 3.23
N VAL A 90 -4.78 0.61 3.52
CA VAL A 90 -5.51 -0.64 3.65
C VAL A 90 -6.52 -0.58 4.80
N GLN A 91 -6.08 -0.18 6.00
CA GLN A 91 -6.96 -0.04 7.16
C GLN A 91 -8.13 0.90 6.87
N THR A 92 -7.84 2.08 6.32
CA THR A 92 -8.86 3.14 6.15
C THR A 92 -9.77 2.94 4.94
N ARG A 93 -9.29 2.34 3.84
CA ARG A 93 -10.01 2.29 2.56
C ARG A 93 -10.46 0.90 2.14
N PHE A 94 -9.90 -0.17 2.69
CA PHE A 94 -10.21 -1.54 2.29
C PHE A 94 -10.76 -2.41 3.42
N ILE A 95 -10.45 -2.09 4.68
CA ILE A 95 -10.89 -2.88 5.85
C ILE A 95 -11.96 -2.13 6.67
N ALA A 96 -11.80 -0.83 6.91
CA ALA A 96 -12.79 -0.05 7.67
C ALA A 96 -14.02 0.34 6.83
N SER A 97 -13.93 0.27 5.51
CA SER A 97 -14.99 0.60 4.55
C SER A 97 -15.87 -0.60 4.19
N SER A 98 -15.58 -1.79 4.73
CA SER A 98 -16.29 -3.07 4.52
C SER A 98 -17.06 -3.50 5.76
#